data_AF-M0A576-F1
#
_entry.id   AF-M0A576-F1
#
_cell.length_a   1.000
_cell.length_b   1.000
_cell.length_c   1.000
_cell.angle_alpha   90.00
_cell.angle_beta   90.00
_cell.angle_gamma   90.00
#
_symmetry.space_group_name_H-M   'P 1'
#
loop_
_entity.id
_entity.type
_entity.pdbx_description
1 polymer ?
#
loop_
_entity_poly.entity_id
_entity_poly.type
_entity_poly.pdbx_seq_one_letter_code
_entity_poly.pdbx_strand_id
1 'polypeptide(L)'
;MGSKTISLREETYRRLDRAKHENESFSDVVDRLLVDDDDPLRELIGFVDEDELDAVKRKSSSFRRDFAGRFDEEAETGDSNGSSR
;
A
#
# COMPACT_ATOMS: atom_id res chain seq x y z
N MET A 1 1.92 -11.07 23.65
CA MET A 1 3.00 -10.99 22.65
C MET A 1 4.31 -10.92 23.41
N GLY A 2 5.22 -11.88 23.25
CA GLY A 2 6.55 -11.79 23.87
C GLY A 2 7.41 -10.80 23.10
N SER A 3 8.18 -9.95 23.78
CA SER A 3 9.15 -9.07 23.14
C SER A 3 10.50 -9.78 22.99
N LYS A 4 11.20 -9.49 21.89
CA LYS A 4 12.59 -9.88 21.68
C LYS A 4 13.38 -8.64 21.33
N THR A 5 14.56 -8.50 21.92
CA THR A 5 15.51 -7.43 21.61
C THR A 5 16.53 -7.97 20.61
N ILE A 6 16.66 -7.28 19.48
CA ILE A 6 17.68 -7.57 18.46
C ILE A 6 18.52 -6.33 18.22
N SER A 7 19.79 -6.52 17.90
CA SER A 7 20.66 -5.42 17.46
C SER A 7 20.53 -5.25 15.96
N LEU A 8 20.26 -4.02 15.51
CA LEU A 8 20.21 -3.66 14.10
C LEU A 8 21.42 -2.81 13.72
N ARG A 9 21.88 -2.94 12.47
CA ARG A 9 22.82 -1.95 11.93
C ARG A 9 22.13 -0.59 11.84
N GLU A 10 22.88 0.46 12.13
CA GLU A 10 22.38 1.84 12.10
C GLU A 10 21.75 2.21 10.74
N GLU A 11 22.33 1.72 9.65
CA GLU A 11 21.77 1.88 8.30
C GLU A 11 20.41 1.19 8.13
N THR A 12 20.24 -0.01 8.68
CA THR A 12 19.00 -0.80 8.60
C THR A 12 17.91 -0.14 9.43
N TYR A 13 18.24 0.30 10.65
CA TYR A 13 17.32 1.03 11.49
C TYR A 13 16.78 2.27 10.78
N ARG A 14 17.66 3.11 10.22
CA ARG A 14 17.25 4.32 9.49
C ARG A 14 16.40 4.04 8.26
N ARG A 15 16.61 2.90 7.59
CA ARG A 15 15.75 2.48 6.47
C ARG A 15 14.35 2.11 6.95
N LEU A 16 14.23 1.37 8.05
CA LEU A 16 12.95 1.01 8.63
C LEU A 16 12.20 2.24 9.15
N ASP A 17 12.92 3.15 9.81
CA ASP A 17 12.36 4.40 10.34
C ASP A 17 11.77 5.29 9.22
N ARG A 18 12.45 5.39 8.08
CA ARG A 18 11.92 6.10 6.90
C ARG A 18 10.73 5.42 6.24
N ALA A 19 10.62 4.09 6.38
CA ALA A 19 9.52 3.32 5.81
C ALA A 19 8.27 3.34 6.71
N LYS A 20 8.39 3.83 7.95
CA LYS A 20 7.33 3.85 8.96
C LYS A 20 6.32 4.96 8.71
N HIS A 21 5.03 4.64 8.78
CA HIS A 21 3.95 5.62 8.74
C HIS A 21 3.65 6.22 10.14
N GLU A 22 2.99 7.39 10.19
CA GLU A 22 2.80 8.16 11.44
C GLU A 22 2.06 7.39 12.56
N ASN A 23 1.22 6.42 12.21
CA ASN A 23 0.42 5.61 13.16
C ASN A 23 0.80 4.12 13.17
N GLU A 24 1.99 3.76 12.68
CA GLU A 24 2.45 2.37 12.54
C GLU A 24 3.46 2.01 13.64
N SER A 25 3.44 0.77 14.16
CA SER A 25 4.51 0.26 15.03
C SER A 25 5.71 -0.22 14.21
N PHE A 26 6.90 -0.26 14.81
CA PHE A 26 8.06 -0.88 14.16
C PHE A 26 7.83 -2.37 13.84
N SER A 27 7.05 -3.08 14.66
CA SER A 27 6.65 -4.46 14.35
C SER A 27 5.79 -4.52 13.09
N ASP A 28 4.83 -3.60 12.95
CA ASP A 28 3.96 -3.54 11.77
C ASP A 28 4.75 -3.24 10.49
N VAL A 29 5.75 -2.35 10.57
CA VAL A 29 6.67 -2.07 9.44
C VAL A 29 7.40 -3.34 9.03
N VAL A 30 7.97 -4.04 10.01
CA VAL A 30 8.73 -5.28 9.75
C VAL A 30 7.80 -6.32 9.14
N ASP A 31 6.62 -6.54 9.71
CA ASP A 31 5.66 -7.50 9.19
C ASP A 31 5.24 -7.15 7.76
N ARG A 32 4.90 -5.88 7.49
CA ARG A 32 4.52 -5.38 6.15
C ARG A 32 5.63 -5.55 5.12
N LEU A 33 6.89 -5.31 5.50
CA LEU A 33 8.04 -5.44 4.60
C LEU A 33 8.51 -6.89 4.43
N LEU A 34 8.19 -7.77 5.39
CA LEU A 34 8.43 -9.21 5.31
C LEU A 34 7.31 -9.96 4.58
N VAL A 35 6.21 -9.30 4.22
CA VAL A 35 5.29 -9.82 3.21
C VAL A 35 6.01 -9.76 1.86
N ASP A 36 6.92 -10.71 1.65
CA ASP A 36 7.52 -10.99 0.35
C ASP A 36 6.46 -11.64 -0.55
N ASP A 37 6.08 -10.90 -1.59
CA ASP A 37 6.12 -11.34 -2.99
C ASP A 37 5.37 -12.62 -3.40
N ASP A 38 4.06 -12.66 -3.14
CA ASP A 38 3.14 -13.08 -4.22
C ASP A 38 2.70 -11.82 -4.97
N ASP A 39 3.66 -11.05 -5.48
CA ASP A 39 3.37 -10.02 -6.47
C ASP A 39 3.46 -10.73 -7.83
N PRO A 40 2.36 -11.26 -8.39
CA PRO A 40 2.39 -12.07 -9.61
C PRO A 40 3.03 -11.32 -10.79
N LEU A 41 3.16 -9.99 -10.65
CA LEU A 41 3.79 -9.11 -11.63
C LEU A 41 5.33 -9.17 -11.60
N ARG A 42 5.96 -9.68 -10.52
CA ARG A 42 7.41 -9.88 -10.49
C ARG A 42 7.87 -10.96 -11.46
N GLU A 43 7.04 -11.96 -11.73
CA GLU A 43 7.33 -12.98 -12.76
C GLU A 43 7.33 -12.40 -14.19
N LEU A 44 6.71 -11.25 -14.41
CA LEU A 44 6.71 -10.57 -15.71
C LEU A 44 7.97 -9.73 -15.96
N ILE A 45 8.86 -9.58 -14.98
CA ILE A 45 10.12 -8.84 -15.15
C ILE A 45 10.99 -9.56 -16.19
N GLY A 46 11.21 -8.91 -17.34
CA GLY A 46 11.99 -9.43 -18.46
C GLY A 46 11.17 -10.00 -19.63
N PHE A 47 9.85 -10.18 -19.46
CA PHE A 47 8.93 -10.57 -20.54
C PHE A 47 8.28 -9.38 -21.26
N VAL A 48 8.38 -8.19 -20.65
CA VAL A 48 7.66 -6.98 -21.05
C VAL A 48 8.68 -5.88 -21.29
N ASP A 49 8.56 -5.16 -22.40
CA ASP A 49 9.44 -4.03 -22.69
C ASP A 49 9.03 -2.76 -21.92
N GLU A 50 9.85 -1.71 -22.04
CA GLU A 50 9.67 -0.48 -21.27
C GLU A 50 8.37 0.27 -21.64
N ASP A 51 7.97 0.21 -22.92
CA ASP A 51 6.75 0.84 -23.42
C ASP A 51 5.49 0.12 -22.92
N GLU A 52 5.52 -1.21 -22.92
CA GLU A 52 4.45 -2.05 -22.38
C GLU A 52 4.33 -1.90 -20.86
N LEU A 53 5.45 -1.80 -20.14
CA LEU A 53 5.46 -1.56 -18.70
C LEU A 53 4.83 -0.20 -18.35
N ASP A 54 5.14 0.82 -19.13
CA ASP A 54 4.54 2.15 -18.97
C ASP A 54 3.05 2.15 -19.28
N ALA A 55 2.60 1.35 -20.25
CA ALA A 55 1.16 1.16 -20.51
C ALA A 55 0.43 0.53 -19.31
N VAL A 56 1.02 -0.49 -18.68
CA VAL A 56 0.47 -1.13 -17.47
C VAL A 56 0.40 -0.15 -16.30
N LYS A 57 1.47 0.61 -16.04
CA LYS A 57 1.49 1.66 -14.99
C LYS A 57 0.39 2.69 -15.20
N ARG A 58 0.22 3.17 -16.45
CA ARG A 58 -0.82 4.16 -16.79
C ARG A 58 -2.22 3.62 -16.53
N LYS A 59 -2.51 2.40 -16.98
CA LYS A 59 -3.82 1.74 -16.75
C LYS A 59 -4.08 1.50 -15.27
N SER A 60 -3.09 1.02 -14.52
CA SER A 60 -3.23 0.80 -13.07
C SER A 60 -3.49 2.10 -12.31
N SER A 61 -2.80 3.19 -12.67
CA SER A 61 -3.02 4.52 -12.10
C SER A 61 -4.43 5.06 -12.41
N SER A 62 -4.92 4.89 -13.64
CA SER A 62 -6.29 5.26 -14.02
C SER A 62 -7.30 4.45 -13.22
N PHE A 63 -7.15 3.12 -13.19
CA PHE A 63 -8.03 2.23 -12.46
C PHE A 63 -8.14 2.61 -10.99
N ARG A 64 -7.01 2.83 -10.29
CA ARG A 64 -7.01 3.26 -8.88
C ARG A 64 -7.72 4.59 -8.66
N ARG A 65 -7.60 5.53 -9.61
CA ARG A 65 -8.26 6.84 -9.53
C ARG A 65 -9.76 6.73 -9.74
N ASP A 66 -10.19 5.96 -10.74
CA ASP A 66 -11.59 5.70 -11.04
C ASP A 66 -12.27 4.99 -9.87
N PHE A 67 -11.55 4.07 -9.23
CA PHE A 67 -12.03 3.35 -8.06
C PHE A 67 -12.05 4.21 -6.79
N ALA A 68 -11.05 5.07 -6.59
CA ALA A 68 -11.03 6.02 -5.46
C ALA A 68 -12.17 7.05 -5.56
N GLY A 69 -12.45 7.58 -6.75
CA GLY A 69 -13.55 8.52 -6.95
C GLY A 69 -14.93 7.93 -6.66
N ARG A 70 -15.10 6.61 -6.85
CA ARG A 70 -16.35 5.92 -6.53
C ARG A 70 -16.61 5.80 -5.03
N PHE A 71 -15.56 5.68 -4.21
CA PHE A 71 -15.70 5.63 -2.76
C PHE A 71 -15.95 7.01 -2.14
N ASP A 72 -15.52 8.10 -2.78
CA ASP A 72 -15.85 9.46 -2.37
C ASP A 72 -17.33 9.81 -2.65
N GLU A 73 -17.93 9.33 -3.76
CA GLU A 73 -19.36 9.58 -4.08
C GLU A 73 -20.35 8.83 -3.15
N GLU A 74 -19.96 7.66 -2.63
CA GLU A 74 -20.80 6.91 -1.67
C GLU A 74 -20.76 7.51 -0.25
N ALA A 75 -19.74 8.32 0.09
CA ALA A 75 -19.65 9.01 1.37
C ALA A 75 -20.59 10.24 1.44
N GLU A 76 -20.89 10.90 0.32
CA GLU A 76 -21.76 12.09 0.28
C GLU A 76 -23.26 11.76 0.21
N THR A 77 -23.63 10.55 -0.20
CA THR A 77 -25.05 10.14 -0.35
C THR A 77 -25.65 9.50 0.91
N GLY A 78 -24.84 9.22 1.94
CA GLY A 78 -25.25 8.60 3.19
C GLY A 78 -25.92 9.50 4.24
N ASP A 79 -25.89 10.83 4.08
CA ASP A 79 -26.32 11.79 5.13
C ASP A 79 -27.73 12.41 4.91
N SER A 80 -28.59 11.75 4.13
CA SER A 80 -29.95 12.25 3.87
C SER A 80 -31.06 11.22 4.08
N ASN A 81 -30.98 10.42 5.15
CA ASN A 81 -32.17 9.66 5.58
C ASN A 81 -32.22 9.47 7.10
N GLY A 82 -32.47 10.57 7.82
CA GLY A 82 -32.56 10.59 9.27
C GLY A 82 -33.43 11.72 9.83
N SER A 83 -34.59 12.02 9.21
CA SER A 83 -35.63 12.82 9.87
C SER A 83 -36.98 12.63 9.20
N SER A 84 -37.80 11.73 9.74
CA SER A 84 -39.22 11.97 9.97
C SER A 84 -39.87 10.78 10.67
N ARG A 85 -40.48 11.08 11.82
CA ARG A 85 -41.48 10.34 12.61
C ARG A 85 -40.96 9.45 13.73
#